data_AF-A0A385DAL8-F1
#
_entry.id   AF-A0A385DAL8-F1
#
_cell.length_a   1.000
_cell.length_b   1.000
_cell.length_c   1.000
_cell.angle_alpha   90.00
_cell.angle_beta   90.00
_cell.angle_gamma   90.00
#
_symmetry.space_group_name_H-M   'P 1'
#
loop_
_entity.id
_entity.type
_entity.pdbx_description
1 polymer ?
#
loop_
_entity_poly.entity_id
_entity_poly.type
_entity_poly.pdbx_seq_one_letter_code
_entity_poly.pdbx_strand_id
1 'polypeptide(L)'
;MVAKRNEGPGHRSAFDQGETAASWYAYRRRAWVWLGVGCGLTGAGLALVALGSVAPFLEDLAVYPLLLGVTAVVVALGALAIASAMRRTLRSGTWTACLASAPPPGLWSPRLVLRTPGGMREWVVVAVCVQQRFPLAVPPPSGVMWWCGDPDRGGVVAHPNAPALLWVRAVRMPGLARRDLRRAAAAGRPGRGVSAQPKGSPPAPLGVVTRVRRRAVLRWGVAVCALVFAFGAYGLGEVDGSSKRIDLTVIGEHSDGSCTVRWEDPWTGEKHVGPFRCDQDRDPLLGLRDSGFVVSSGPHRGELYSAEEGAPGRARADALMVAGGVGGAACLLVGCVRRYQLAV
;
A
#
# COMPACT_ATOMS: atom_id res chain seq x y z
N MET A 1 -9.62 -17.50 58.00
CA MET A 1 -9.47 -18.40 56.83
C MET A 1 -10.07 -17.72 55.61
N VAL A 2 -9.25 -17.09 54.78
CA VAL A 2 -9.68 -16.43 53.55
C VAL A 2 -9.85 -17.52 52.50
N ALA A 3 -11.08 -17.72 52.03
CA ALA A 3 -11.41 -18.67 50.98
C ALA A 3 -10.65 -18.27 49.69
N LYS A 4 -9.65 -19.09 49.33
CA LYS A 4 -8.98 -19.04 48.03
C LYS A 4 -10.07 -19.23 46.96
N ARG A 5 -10.38 -18.16 46.23
CA ARG A 5 -11.20 -18.22 45.03
C ARG A 5 -10.47 -19.17 44.07
N ASN A 6 -10.99 -20.38 43.90
CA ASN A 6 -10.50 -21.30 42.87
C ASN A 6 -10.73 -20.63 41.51
N GLU A 7 -9.70 -19.98 40.99
CA GLU A 7 -9.61 -19.62 39.59
C GLU A 7 -9.65 -20.93 38.81
N GLY A 8 -10.83 -21.30 38.31
CA GLY A 8 -10.96 -22.33 37.28
C GLY A 8 -9.98 -22.02 36.14
N PRO A 9 -9.48 -23.03 35.41
CA PRO A 9 -8.41 -22.88 34.43
C PRO A 9 -8.70 -21.69 33.52
N GLY A 10 -7.99 -20.58 33.80
CA GLY A 10 -8.29 -19.28 33.21
C GLY A 10 -8.27 -19.41 31.69
N HIS A 11 -9.32 -18.92 31.05
CA HIS A 11 -9.41 -18.87 29.60
C HIS A 11 -8.32 -17.94 29.06
N ARG A 12 -7.10 -18.46 28.88
CA ARG A 12 -5.97 -17.70 28.34
C ARG A 12 -6.20 -17.50 26.85
N SER A 13 -6.33 -16.24 26.44
CA SER A 13 -6.41 -15.91 25.03
C SER A 13 -5.11 -16.33 24.33
N ALA A 14 -5.17 -16.56 23.03
CA ALA A 14 -3.98 -16.85 22.24
C ALA A 14 -2.92 -15.73 22.37
N PHE A 15 -3.36 -14.49 22.64
CA PHE A 15 -2.49 -13.34 22.86
C PHE A 15 -1.75 -13.34 24.20
N ASP A 16 -2.26 -14.01 25.23
CA ASP A 16 -1.68 -13.99 26.58
C ASP A 16 -0.43 -14.89 26.71
N GLN A 17 -0.13 -15.67 25.67
CA GLN A 17 1.12 -16.40 25.57
C GLN A 17 2.25 -15.41 25.23
N GLY A 18 3.24 -15.28 26.12
CA GLY A 18 4.32 -14.28 26.01
C GLY A 18 5.05 -14.31 24.66
N GLU A 19 5.28 -15.50 24.11
CA GLU A 19 5.90 -15.67 22.79
C GLU A 19 5.03 -15.12 21.65
N THR A 20 3.71 -15.35 21.69
CA THR A 20 2.77 -14.83 20.69
C THR A 20 2.73 -13.30 20.73
N ALA A 21 2.69 -12.72 21.93
CA ALA A 21 2.72 -11.27 22.10
C ALA A 21 4.04 -10.66 21.59
N ALA A 22 5.19 -11.27 21.93
CA ALA A 22 6.50 -10.81 21.48
C ALA A 22 6.62 -10.80 19.95
N SER A 23 6.18 -11.86 19.28
CA SER A 23 6.16 -11.95 17.83
C SER A 23 5.27 -10.91 17.17
N TRP A 24 4.09 -10.65 17.77
CA TRP A 24 3.20 -9.60 17.31
C TRP A 24 3.85 -8.21 17.45
N TYR A 25 4.51 -7.92 18.58
CA TYR A 25 5.24 -6.67 18.76
C TYR A 25 6.39 -6.51 17.76
N ALA A 26 7.14 -7.58 17.48
CA ALA A 26 8.21 -7.55 16.47
C ALA A 26 7.66 -7.24 15.08
N TYR A 27 6.55 -7.88 14.68
CA TYR A 27 5.88 -7.60 13.41
C TYR A 27 5.38 -6.15 13.32
N ARG A 28 4.71 -5.66 14.38
CA ARG A 28 4.21 -4.28 14.44
C ARG A 28 5.35 -3.26 14.42
N ARG A 29 6.45 -3.52 15.11
CA ARG A 29 7.63 -2.64 15.14
C ARG A 29 8.24 -2.50 13.74
N ARG A 30 8.42 -3.61 13.01
CA ARG A 30 8.91 -3.57 11.62
C ARG A 30 7.99 -2.75 10.72
N ALA A 31 6.67 -2.91 10.86
CA ALA A 31 5.70 -2.11 10.09
C ALA A 31 5.82 -0.60 10.37
N TRP A 32 6.04 -0.21 11.64
CA TRP A 32 6.30 1.19 11.99
C TRP A 32 7.62 1.73 11.45
N VAL A 33 8.69 0.91 11.45
CA VAL A 33 9.98 1.28 10.84
C VAL A 33 9.79 1.56 9.35
N TRP A 34 9.12 0.67 8.62
CA TRP A 34 8.82 0.89 7.20
C TRP A 34 7.93 2.11 6.95
N LEU A 35 6.99 2.40 7.85
CA LEU A 35 6.20 3.62 7.77
C LEU A 35 7.08 4.86 7.94
N GLY A 36 7.99 4.87 8.92
CA GLY A 36 8.94 5.95 9.13
C GLY A 36 9.87 6.17 7.93
N VAL A 37 10.45 5.09 7.39
CA VAL A 37 11.27 5.13 6.16
C VAL A 37 10.48 5.67 4.98
N GLY A 38 9.25 5.18 4.78
CA GLY A 38 8.38 5.64 3.69
C GLY A 38 8.02 7.12 3.81
N CYS A 39 7.65 7.58 5.01
CA CYS A 39 7.39 9.00 5.28
C CYS A 39 8.65 9.85 5.05
N GLY A 40 9.82 9.39 5.48
CA GLY A 40 11.09 10.08 5.28
C GLY A 40 11.44 10.24 3.80
N LEU A 41 11.34 9.17 3.01
CA LEU A 41 11.57 9.21 1.57
C LEU A 41 10.55 10.10 0.85
N THR A 42 9.27 10.03 1.23
CA THR A 42 8.24 10.90 0.66
C THR A 42 8.53 12.36 0.97
N GLY A 43 8.92 12.68 2.21
CA GLY A 43 9.30 14.03 2.61
C GLY A 43 10.54 14.54 1.86
N ALA A 44 11.55 13.69 1.67
CA ALA A 44 12.74 14.03 0.87
C ALA A 44 12.37 14.31 -0.59
N GLY A 45 11.51 13.49 -1.19
CA GLY A 45 11.01 13.72 -2.55
C GLY A 45 10.22 15.02 -2.68
N LEU A 46 9.35 15.34 -1.73
CA LEU A 46 8.64 16.63 -1.70
C LEU A 46 9.59 17.83 -1.54
N ALA A 47 10.64 17.69 -0.73
CA ALA A 47 11.66 18.71 -0.58
C ALA A 47 12.45 18.93 -1.89
N LEU A 48 12.76 17.86 -2.62
CA LEU A 48 13.40 17.95 -3.94
C LEU A 48 12.50 18.65 -4.96
N VAL A 49 11.20 18.36 -4.99
CA VAL A 49 10.25 19.08 -5.86
C VAL A 49 10.22 20.57 -5.51
N ALA A 50 10.21 20.94 -4.24
CA ALA A 50 10.25 22.35 -3.84
C ALA A 50 11.55 23.05 -4.27
N LEU A 51 12.68 22.36 -4.19
CA LEU A 51 13.99 22.84 -4.63
C LEU A 51 14.18 22.80 -6.15
N GLY A 52 13.33 22.08 -6.89
CA GLY A 52 13.35 22.02 -8.35
C GLY A 52 13.23 23.39 -9.02
N SER A 53 12.46 24.29 -8.40
CA SER A 53 12.36 25.70 -8.80
C SER A 53 13.70 26.45 -8.86
N VAL A 54 14.71 25.98 -8.13
CA VAL A 54 16.05 26.57 -8.07
C VAL A 54 17.07 25.73 -8.85
N ALA A 55 16.79 24.45 -9.07
CA ALA A 55 17.68 23.48 -9.70
C ALA A 55 16.86 22.40 -10.46
N PRO A 56 16.55 22.61 -11.75
CA PRO A 56 15.62 21.78 -12.52
C PRO A 56 15.98 20.28 -12.56
N PHE A 57 17.28 19.93 -12.55
CA PHE A 57 17.71 18.52 -12.55
C PHE A 57 17.26 17.74 -11.31
N LEU A 58 16.86 18.42 -10.23
CA LEU A 58 16.33 17.77 -9.02
C LEU A 58 14.90 17.26 -9.20
N GLU A 59 14.15 17.78 -10.18
CA GLU A 59 12.77 17.36 -10.43
C GLU A 59 12.71 15.91 -10.92
N ASP A 60 13.56 15.54 -11.87
CA ASP A 60 13.69 14.15 -12.35
C ASP A 60 14.15 13.21 -11.24
N LEU A 61 14.99 13.69 -10.32
CA LEU A 61 15.44 12.89 -9.20
C LEU A 61 14.37 12.73 -8.12
N ALA A 62 13.43 13.68 -7.99
CA ALA A 62 12.39 13.69 -6.98
C ALA A 62 11.37 12.55 -7.15
N VAL A 63 11.16 12.07 -8.38
CA VAL A 63 10.17 11.01 -8.67
C VAL A 63 10.50 9.70 -7.96
N TYR A 64 11.78 9.35 -7.84
CA TYR A 64 12.23 8.08 -7.25
C TYR A 64 11.94 7.98 -5.74
N PRO A 65 12.40 8.92 -4.88
CA PRO A 65 12.09 8.88 -3.45
C PRO A 65 10.61 9.08 -3.17
N LEU A 66 9.88 9.85 -4.00
CA LEU A 66 8.41 9.94 -3.91
C LEU A 66 7.77 8.57 -4.13
N LEU A 67 8.06 7.91 -5.25
CA LEU A 67 7.43 6.64 -5.61
C LEU A 67 7.79 5.53 -4.61
N LEU A 68 9.07 5.43 -4.23
CA LEU A 68 9.54 4.46 -3.23
C LEU A 68 8.95 4.75 -1.84
N GLY A 69 8.98 6.01 -1.40
CA GLY A 69 8.48 6.43 -0.11
C GLY A 69 6.99 6.15 0.05
N VAL A 70 6.21 6.54 -0.96
CA VAL A 70 4.78 6.32 -1.00
C VAL A 70 4.46 4.82 -1.02
N THR A 71 5.13 4.03 -1.86
CA THR A 71 4.94 2.57 -1.90
C THR A 71 5.22 1.93 -0.54
N ALA A 72 6.30 2.35 0.13
CA ALA A 72 6.63 1.88 1.47
C ALA A 72 5.56 2.25 2.50
N VAL A 73 4.99 3.46 2.44
CA VAL A 73 3.86 3.88 3.31
C VAL A 73 2.65 2.97 3.10
N VAL A 74 2.25 2.71 1.85
CA VAL A 74 1.10 1.84 1.55
C VAL A 74 1.31 0.42 2.10
N VAL A 75 2.48 -0.15 1.87
CA VAL A 75 2.84 -1.49 2.37
C VAL A 75 2.84 -1.51 3.90
N ALA A 76 3.42 -0.48 4.55
CA ALA A 76 3.47 -0.36 6.00
C ALA A 76 2.07 -0.22 6.63
N LEU A 77 1.20 0.60 6.05
CA LEU A 77 -0.20 0.73 6.49
C LEU A 77 -0.97 -0.59 6.33
N GLY A 78 -0.78 -1.30 5.22
CA GLY A 78 -1.32 -2.64 5.01
C GLY A 78 -0.84 -3.63 6.09
N ALA A 79 0.45 -3.63 6.40
CA ALA A 79 1.03 -4.46 7.46
C ALA A 79 0.49 -4.09 8.86
N LEU A 80 0.31 -2.80 9.17
CA LEU A 80 -0.31 -2.35 10.43
C LEU A 80 -1.78 -2.75 10.52
N ALA A 81 -2.52 -2.69 9.40
CA ALA A 81 -3.89 -3.17 9.35
C ALA A 81 -3.97 -4.68 9.62
N ILE A 82 -3.08 -5.47 9.02
CA ILE A 82 -2.92 -6.91 9.30
C ILE A 82 -2.56 -7.15 10.77
N ALA A 83 -1.59 -6.41 11.33
CA ALA A 83 -1.21 -6.50 12.74
C ALA A 83 -2.41 -6.23 13.66
N SER A 84 -3.26 -5.25 13.32
CA SER A 84 -4.47 -4.95 14.08
C SER A 84 -5.50 -6.08 14.00
N ALA A 85 -5.61 -6.76 12.85
CA ALA A 85 -6.51 -7.88 12.64
C ALA A 85 -6.01 -9.11 13.41
N MET A 86 -4.71 -9.40 13.36
CA MET A 86 -4.07 -10.43 14.18
C MET A 86 -4.34 -10.20 15.66
N ARG A 87 -4.09 -9.00 16.19
CA ARG A 87 -4.31 -8.68 17.62
C ARG A 87 -5.76 -8.90 18.03
N ARG A 88 -6.72 -8.46 17.21
CA ARG A 88 -8.15 -8.65 17.49
C ARG A 88 -8.50 -10.13 17.56
N THR A 89 -8.04 -10.91 16.59
CA THR A 89 -8.31 -12.35 16.49
C THR A 89 -7.68 -13.12 17.66
N LEU A 90 -6.41 -12.84 17.97
CA LEU A 90 -5.68 -13.50 19.05
C LEU A 90 -6.24 -13.18 20.44
N ARG A 91 -6.84 -12.00 20.62
CA ARG A 91 -7.52 -11.62 21.87
C ARG A 91 -8.89 -12.25 22.01
N SER A 92 -9.57 -12.55 20.90
CA SER A 92 -10.93 -13.10 20.91
C SER A 92 -10.99 -14.63 20.93
N GLY A 93 -9.87 -15.33 20.64
CA GLY A 93 -9.85 -16.79 20.52
C GLY A 93 -8.63 -17.42 21.19
N THR A 94 -8.67 -18.73 21.35
CA THR A 94 -7.54 -19.54 21.81
C THR A 94 -6.88 -20.26 20.65
N TRP A 95 -5.68 -20.78 20.87
CA TRP A 95 -4.98 -21.58 19.89
C TRP A 95 -5.59 -22.97 19.77
N THR A 96 -5.87 -23.38 18.53
CA THR A 96 -6.32 -24.72 18.19
C THR A 96 -5.24 -25.41 17.35
N ALA A 97 -4.78 -26.59 17.78
CA ALA A 97 -3.84 -27.39 17.01
C ALA A 97 -4.59 -28.03 15.82
N CYS A 98 -4.30 -27.58 14.61
CA CYS A 98 -4.90 -28.08 13.38
C CYS A 98 -3.89 -28.90 12.59
N LEU A 99 -4.36 -29.97 11.94
CA LEU A 99 -3.58 -30.65 10.92
C LEU A 99 -3.57 -29.78 9.67
N ALA A 100 -2.38 -29.45 9.18
CA ALA A 100 -2.16 -28.61 8.04
C ALA A 100 -1.51 -29.41 6.90
N SER A 101 -1.99 -29.21 5.69
CA SER A 101 -1.34 -29.68 4.46
C SER A 101 -1.23 -28.53 3.48
N ALA A 102 -0.09 -28.47 2.79
CA ALA A 102 0.13 -27.49 1.73
C ALA A 102 -0.08 -28.19 0.38
N PRO A 103 -1.12 -27.86 -0.39
CA PRO A 103 -1.16 -28.23 -1.79
C PRO A 103 0.05 -27.62 -2.51
N PRO A 104 0.49 -28.22 -3.64
CA PRO A 104 1.66 -27.73 -4.37
C PRO A 104 1.58 -26.22 -4.62
N PRO A 105 2.69 -25.49 -4.41
CA PRO A 105 2.68 -24.04 -4.39
C PRO A 105 2.21 -23.47 -5.74
N GLY A 106 1.26 -22.54 -5.70
CA GLY A 106 0.93 -21.69 -6.86
C GLY A 106 1.85 -20.48 -6.92
N LEU A 107 1.92 -19.80 -8.06
CA LEU A 107 2.86 -18.69 -8.31
C LEU A 107 2.81 -17.54 -7.27
N TRP A 108 1.64 -17.25 -6.70
CA TRP A 108 1.39 -15.93 -6.07
C TRP A 108 1.10 -15.97 -4.57
N SER A 109 0.64 -17.08 -4.00
CA SER A 109 0.40 -17.17 -2.55
C SER A 109 0.34 -18.62 -2.08
N PRO A 110 1.07 -18.97 -1.00
CA PRO A 110 0.99 -20.31 -0.42
C PRO A 110 -0.39 -20.52 0.18
N ARG A 111 -0.94 -21.70 -0.08
CA ARG A 111 -2.26 -22.13 0.38
C ARG A 111 -2.08 -23.23 1.41
N LEU A 112 -3.02 -23.27 2.34
CA LEU A 112 -3.02 -24.21 3.45
C LEU A 112 -4.41 -24.79 3.57
N VAL A 113 -4.47 -26.11 3.64
CA VAL A 113 -5.67 -26.83 4.07
C VAL A 113 -5.50 -27.12 5.54
N LEU A 114 -6.38 -26.54 6.36
CA LEU A 114 -6.43 -26.75 7.80
C LEU A 114 -7.56 -27.71 8.14
N ARG A 115 -7.29 -28.61 9.09
CA ARG A 115 -8.25 -29.59 9.58
C ARG A 115 -8.26 -29.62 11.10
N THR A 116 -9.46 -29.65 11.68
CA THR A 116 -9.61 -29.81 13.13
C THR A 116 -9.07 -31.15 13.61
N PRO A 117 -8.55 -31.22 14.84
CA PRO A 117 -8.20 -32.49 15.47
C PRO A 117 -9.49 -33.34 15.58
N GLY A 118 -9.46 -34.56 15.05
CA GLY A 118 -10.64 -35.43 14.91
C GLY A 118 -11.34 -35.37 13.54
N GLY A 119 -10.88 -34.53 12.61
CA GLY A 119 -11.34 -34.56 11.22
C GLY A 119 -12.73 -33.98 10.95
N MET A 120 -13.38 -33.37 11.95
CA MET A 120 -14.75 -32.86 11.81
C MET A 120 -14.92 -31.74 10.78
N ARG A 121 -13.90 -30.90 10.55
CA ARG A 121 -13.99 -29.78 9.61
C ARG A 121 -12.64 -29.56 8.90
N GLU A 122 -12.72 -29.35 7.59
CA GLU A 122 -11.59 -29.01 6.71
C GLU A 122 -11.90 -27.70 5.97
N TRP A 123 -10.93 -26.79 5.88
CA TRP A 123 -11.09 -25.54 5.13
C TRP A 123 -9.76 -25.09 4.52
N VAL A 124 -9.86 -24.26 3.47
CA VAL A 124 -8.69 -23.76 2.74
C VAL A 124 -8.49 -22.28 3.07
N VAL A 125 -7.26 -21.96 3.46
CA VAL A 125 -6.81 -20.59 3.71
C VAL A 125 -5.61 -20.25 2.82
N VAL A 126 -5.45 -18.96 2.54
CA VAL A 126 -4.33 -18.41 1.78
C VAL A 126 -3.52 -17.53 2.72
N ALA A 127 -2.20 -17.77 2.84
CA ALA A 127 -1.37 -16.89 3.64
C ALA A 127 -1.16 -15.55 2.92
N VAL A 128 -1.36 -14.46 3.64
CA VAL A 128 -1.12 -13.10 3.16
C VAL A 128 0.29 -12.70 3.59
N CYS A 129 1.25 -13.08 2.77
CA CYS A 129 2.66 -12.80 3.02
C CYS A 129 3.44 -12.59 1.71
N VAL A 130 4.59 -11.95 1.81
CA VAL A 130 5.55 -11.81 0.71
C VAL A 130 6.33 -13.11 0.51
N GLN A 131 6.94 -13.29 -0.67
CA GLN A 131 7.67 -14.52 -1.05
C GLN A 131 8.70 -14.98 -0.01
N GLN A 132 9.44 -14.06 0.61
CA GLN A 132 10.42 -14.36 1.66
C GLN A 132 9.83 -15.09 2.87
N ARG A 133 8.51 -15.01 3.07
CA ARG A 133 7.78 -15.65 4.18
C ARG A 133 6.98 -16.87 3.74
N PHE A 134 7.10 -17.32 2.49
CA PHE A 134 6.47 -18.54 2.02
C PHE A 134 6.92 -19.80 2.78
N PRO A 135 8.21 -19.94 3.18
CA PRO A 135 8.63 -21.10 3.97
C PRO A 135 7.88 -21.24 5.31
N LEU A 136 7.41 -20.13 5.90
CA LEU A 136 6.63 -20.15 7.14
C LEU A 136 5.22 -20.70 6.95
N ALA A 137 4.70 -20.71 5.72
CA ALA A 137 3.41 -21.28 5.37
C ALA A 137 3.52 -22.76 4.99
N VAL A 138 4.72 -23.34 4.96
CA VAL A 138 4.91 -24.77 4.74
C VAL A 138 4.69 -25.49 6.08
N PRO A 139 3.78 -26.48 6.14
CA PRO A 139 3.57 -27.25 7.36
C PRO A 139 4.86 -27.97 7.79
N PRO A 140 5.12 -28.09 9.10
CA PRO A 140 6.22 -28.92 9.60
C PRO A 140 6.05 -30.39 9.23
N PRO A 141 7.09 -31.23 9.39
CA PRO A 141 6.98 -32.69 9.25
C PRO A 141 5.90 -33.32 10.15
N SER A 142 5.61 -32.70 11.29
CA SER A 142 4.51 -33.13 12.18
C SER A 142 3.12 -32.90 11.58
N GLY A 143 3.02 -32.05 10.55
CA GLY A 143 1.77 -31.65 9.92
C GLY A 143 0.87 -30.81 10.83
N VAL A 144 1.35 -30.33 11.98
CA VAL A 144 0.54 -29.57 12.94
C VAL A 144 0.88 -28.08 12.87
N MET A 145 -0.15 -27.25 12.73
CA MET A 145 -0.03 -25.80 12.88
C MET A 145 -1.08 -25.27 13.86
N TRP A 146 -0.73 -24.19 14.57
CA TRP A 146 -1.65 -23.53 15.48
C TRP A 146 -2.52 -22.54 14.73
N TRP A 147 -3.83 -22.60 14.98
CA TRP A 147 -4.84 -21.77 14.37
C TRP A 147 -5.59 -20.95 15.42
N CYS A 148 -5.83 -19.68 15.13
CA CYS A 148 -6.73 -18.83 15.90
C CYS A 148 -7.52 -17.96 14.93
N GLY A 149 -8.84 -18.12 14.88
CA GLY A 149 -9.72 -17.31 14.04
C GLY A 149 -10.92 -18.06 13.48
N ASP A 150 -11.52 -17.45 12.46
CA ASP A 150 -12.77 -17.90 11.86
C ASP A 150 -12.46 -18.55 10.49
N PRO A 151 -12.84 -19.83 10.26
CA PRO A 151 -12.65 -20.49 8.97
C PRO A 151 -13.19 -19.71 7.76
N ASP A 152 -14.25 -18.92 7.96
CA ASP A 152 -14.97 -18.24 6.87
C ASP A 152 -14.41 -16.83 6.60
N ARG A 153 -13.71 -16.22 7.56
CA ARG A 153 -13.10 -14.88 7.42
C ARG A 153 -11.58 -14.89 7.31
N GLY A 154 -10.94 -15.89 7.89
CA GLY A 154 -9.50 -15.95 8.10
C GLY A 154 -9.11 -15.75 9.56
N GLY A 155 -7.81 -15.74 9.79
CA GLY A 155 -7.26 -15.78 11.14
C GLY A 155 -5.74 -15.79 11.13
N VAL A 156 -5.19 -16.21 12.25
CA VAL A 156 -3.75 -16.30 12.47
C VAL A 156 -3.34 -17.76 12.50
N VAL A 157 -2.31 -18.08 11.72
CA VAL A 157 -1.60 -19.35 11.77
C VAL A 157 -0.22 -19.12 12.35
N ALA A 158 0.23 -20.04 13.21
CA ALA A 158 1.57 -20.06 13.74
C ALA A 158 2.14 -21.47 13.69
N HIS A 159 3.46 -21.53 13.53
CA HIS A 159 4.20 -22.79 13.62
C HIS A 159 4.41 -23.14 15.10
N PRO A 160 4.25 -24.40 15.54
CA PRO A 160 4.42 -24.77 16.95
C PRO A 160 5.84 -24.48 17.48
N ASN A 161 6.84 -24.62 16.62
CA ASN A 161 8.25 -24.43 16.96
C ASN A 161 8.83 -23.08 16.48
N ALA A 162 8.02 -22.21 15.86
CA ALA A 162 8.54 -20.93 15.37
C ALA A 162 7.63 -19.78 15.80
N PRO A 163 8.21 -18.70 16.37
CA PRO A 163 7.43 -17.58 16.87
C PRO A 163 6.69 -16.80 15.76
N ALA A 164 6.96 -17.07 14.48
CA ALA A 164 6.45 -16.27 13.38
C ALA A 164 4.93 -16.45 13.16
N LEU A 165 4.19 -15.35 13.32
CA LEU A 165 2.75 -15.30 13.03
C LEU A 165 2.51 -15.01 11.55
N LEU A 166 1.56 -15.72 10.95
CA LEU A 166 1.06 -15.47 9.60
C LEU A 166 -0.44 -15.16 9.64
N TRP A 167 -0.83 -14.09 8.96
CA TRP A 167 -2.24 -13.83 8.70
C TRP A 167 -2.65 -14.63 7.48
N VAL A 168 -3.78 -15.33 7.58
CA VAL A 168 -4.34 -16.09 6.47
C VAL A 168 -5.79 -15.66 6.25
N ARG A 169 -6.22 -15.72 5.00
CA ARG A 169 -7.59 -15.40 4.56
C ARG A 169 -8.32 -16.64 4.09
N ALA A 170 -9.63 -16.70 4.29
CA ALA A 170 -10.47 -17.75 3.71
C ALA A 170 -10.48 -17.65 2.17
N VAL A 171 -10.44 -18.81 1.50
CA VAL A 171 -10.63 -18.89 0.05
C VAL A 171 -12.11 -18.72 -0.28
N ARG A 172 -12.45 -17.69 -1.05
CA ARG A 172 -13.85 -17.37 -1.40
C ARG A 172 -14.38 -18.09 -2.62
N MET A 173 -13.50 -18.60 -3.46
CA MET A 173 -13.88 -19.26 -4.70
C MET A 173 -14.15 -20.73 -4.41
N PRO A 174 -15.41 -21.20 -4.43
CA PRO A 174 -15.75 -22.56 -4.00
C PRO A 174 -15.07 -23.61 -4.88
N GLY A 175 -14.96 -23.36 -6.19
CA GLY A 175 -14.25 -24.25 -7.12
C GLY A 175 -12.77 -24.40 -6.79
N LEU A 176 -12.11 -23.29 -6.41
CA LEU A 176 -10.70 -23.30 -6.02
C LEU A 176 -10.50 -24.04 -4.70
N ALA A 177 -11.35 -23.77 -3.71
CA ALA A 177 -11.33 -24.46 -2.42
C ALA A 177 -11.54 -25.97 -2.59
N ARG A 178 -12.53 -26.39 -3.39
CA ARG A 178 -12.77 -27.81 -3.71
C ARG A 178 -11.58 -28.46 -4.41
N ARG A 179 -10.94 -27.76 -5.35
CA ARG A 179 -9.76 -28.27 -6.07
C ARG A 179 -8.58 -28.48 -5.13
N ASP A 180 -8.32 -27.53 -4.23
CA ASP A 180 -7.22 -27.61 -3.28
C ASP A 180 -7.48 -28.66 -2.19
N LEU A 181 -8.73 -28.83 -1.74
CA LEU A 181 -9.13 -29.95 -0.87
C LEU A 181 -8.90 -31.31 -1.54
N ARG A 182 -9.31 -31.47 -2.81
CA ARG A 182 -9.08 -32.71 -3.58
C ARG A 182 -7.58 -33.01 -3.74
N ARG A 183 -6.77 -31.99 -4.01
CA ARG A 183 -5.31 -32.14 -4.11
C ARG A 183 -4.67 -32.52 -2.78
N ALA A 184 -5.09 -31.89 -1.70
CA ALA A 184 -4.64 -32.24 -0.36
C ALA A 184 -5.02 -33.69 0.01
N ALA A 185 -6.21 -34.14 -0.39
CA ALA A 185 -6.63 -35.53 -0.21
C ALA A 185 -5.78 -36.51 -1.04
N ALA A 186 -5.42 -36.14 -2.29
CA ALA A 186 -4.61 -36.97 -3.18
C ALA A 186 -3.13 -37.04 -2.78
N ALA A 187 -2.58 -36.00 -2.15
CA ALA A 187 -1.19 -35.92 -1.72
C ALA A 187 -0.86 -36.80 -0.49
N GLY A 188 -1.83 -37.58 0.01
CA GLY A 188 -1.71 -38.33 1.25
C GLY A 188 -1.99 -37.47 2.47
N ARG A 189 -2.79 -38.00 3.41
CA ARG A 189 -3.14 -37.28 4.63
C ARG A 189 -1.90 -37.24 5.53
N PRO A 190 -1.48 -36.06 6.05
CA PRO A 190 -0.44 -36.03 7.06
C PRO A 190 -0.87 -36.95 8.21
N GLY A 191 0.10 -37.72 8.72
CA GLY A 191 -0.11 -38.74 9.74
C GLY A 191 -0.83 -38.20 10.98
N ARG A 192 -1.25 -39.12 11.85
CA ARG A 192 -1.95 -38.83 13.12
C ARG A 192 -1.01 -38.07 14.07
N GLY A 193 -0.74 -36.80 13.77
CA GLY A 193 0.16 -35.96 14.55
C GLY A 193 -0.39 -35.82 15.95
N VAL A 194 0.38 -36.27 16.95
CA VAL A 194 0.06 -36.11 18.35
C VAL A 194 -0.09 -34.62 18.62
N SER A 195 -1.32 -34.22 18.95
CA SER A 195 -1.73 -32.85 19.22
C SER A 195 -0.99 -32.32 20.45
N ALA A 196 0.21 -31.76 20.27
CA ALA A 196 0.80 -30.88 21.27
C ALA A 196 0.06 -29.53 21.20
N GLN A 197 -1.12 -29.47 21.83
CA GLN A 197 -1.72 -28.19 22.17
C GLN A 197 -0.70 -27.38 22.99
N PRO A 198 -0.59 -26.06 22.79
CA PRO A 198 0.25 -25.24 23.64
C PRO A 198 -0.16 -25.44 25.11
N LYS A 199 0.82 -25.70 25.99
CA LYS A 199 0.61 -26.03 27.41
C LYS A 199 -0.42 -25.06 28.03
N GLY A 200 -1.53 -25.60 28.52
CA GLY A 200 -2.57 -24.84 29.23
C GLY A 200 -3.70 -24.24 28.39
N SER A 201 -3.82 -24.61 27.10
CA SER A 201 -4.97 -24.19 26.27
C SER A 201 -6.01 -25.31 26.18
N PRO A 202 -7.23 -25.17 26.73
CA PRO A 202 -8.30 -26.14 26.50
C PRO A 202 -8.71 -26.16 25.01
N PRO A 203 -9.23 -27.28 24.47
CA PRO A 203 -9.81 -27.31 23.13
C PRO A 203 -10.95 -26.31 23.05
N ALA A 204 -10.77 -25.21 22.32
CA ALA A 204 -11.82 -24.23 22.19
C ALA A 204 -12.92 -24.74 21.26
N PRO A 205 -14.20 -24.59 21.63
CA PRO A 205 -15.27 -24.57 20.65
C PRO A 205 -15.06 -23.37 19.71
N LEU A 206 -15.34 -23.55 18.42
CA LEU A 206 -15.27 -22.51 17.39
C LEU A 206 -16.17 -21.32 17.80
N GLY A 207 -15.57 -20.27 18.37
CA GLY A 207 -16.28 -19.11 18.91
C GLY A 207 -16.73 -18.13 17.84
N VAL A 208 -18.02 -17.78 17.86
CA VAL A 208 -18.65 -16.73 17.07
C VAL A 208 -18.27 -15.36 17.64
N VAL A 209 -17.54 -14.54 16.87
CA VAL A 209 -17.17 -13.17 17.28
C VAL A 209 -18.12 -12.13 16.69
N THR A 210 -18.65 -11.26 17.56
CA THR A 210 -19.62 -10.19 17.27
C THR A 210 -19.09 -9.04 16.42
N ARG A 211 -19.98 -8.49 15.58
CA ARG A 211 -19.72 -7.43 14.59
C ARG A 211 -19.45 -6.07 15.26
N VAL A 212 -18.47 -5.30 14.75
CA VAL A 212 -18.34 -3.86 15.02
C VAL A 212 -18.43 -3.07 13.70
N ARG A 213 -19.42 -2.17 13.62
CA ARG A 213 -19.79 -1.41 12.43
C ARG A 213 -19.05 -0.06 12.40
N ARG A 214 -18.02 0.09 11.55
CA ARG A 214 -17.32 1.37 11.30
C ARG A 214 -17.08 1.60 9.80
N ARG A 215 -18.17 1.67 9.03
CA ARG A 215 -18.16 1.78 7.54
C ARG A 215 -17.95 3.22 7.01
N ALA A 216 -18.16 4.25 7.83
CA ALA A 216 -18.19 5.64 7.35
C ALA A 216 -16.80 6.21 7.03
N VAL A 217 -15.81 6.04 7.91
CA VAL A 217 -14.50 6.71 7.83
C VAL A 217 -13.72 6.34 6.54
N LEU A 218 -13.83 5.10 6.09
CA LEU A 218 -13.07 4.60 4.92
C LEU A 218 -13.66 5.04 3.58
N ARG A 219 -14.97 5.31 3.52
CA ARG A 219 -15.63 5.82 2.30
C ARG A 219 -15.23 7.27 2.03
N TRP A 220 -15.13 8.06 3.09
CA TRP A 220 -14.69 9.45 3.02
C TRP A 220 -13.21 9.57 2.63
N GLY A 221 -12.34 8.65 3.11
CA GLY A 221 -10.94 8.62 2.67
C GLY A 221 -10.75 8.43 1.16
N VAL A 222 -11.51 7.51 0.54
CA VAL A 222 -11.47 7.31 -0.91
C VAL A 222 -12.02 8.54 -1.67
N ALA A 223 -13.11 9.14 -1.17
CA ALA A 223 -13.70 10.32 -1.80
C ALA A 223 -12.74 11.53 -1.79
N VAL A 224 -12.05 11.76 -0.67
CA VAL A 224 -11.03 12.83 -0.56
C VAL A 224 -9.87 12.57 -1.52
N CYS A 225 -9.38 11.33 -1.62
CA CYS A 225 -8.28 11.02 -2.54
C CYS A 225 -8.69 11.16 -4.01
N ALA A 226 -9.92 10.77 -4.36
CA ALA A 226 -10.47 10.97 -5.70
C ALA A 226 -10.63 12.46 -6.04
N LEU A 227 -11.04 13.29 -5.07
CA LEU A 227 -11.10 14.75 -5.24
C LEU A 227 -9.71 15.35 -5.47
N VAL A 228 -8.70 14.93 -4.69
CA VAL A 228 -7.31 15.38 -4.86
C VAL A 228 -6.77 14.97 -6.24
N PHE A 229 -7.06 13.75 -6.69
CA PHE A 229 -6.68 13.28 -8.02
C PHE A 229 -7.36 14.08 -9.13
N ALA A 230 -8.68 14.28 -9.04
CA ALA A 230 -9.45 15.04 -10.01
C ALA A 230 -8.99 16.50 -10.09
N PHE A 231 -8.61 17.10 -8.95
CA PHE A 231 -8.08 18.46 -8.91
C PHE A 231 -6.71 18.56 -9.60
N GLY A 232 -5.83 17.56 -9.41
CA GLY A 232 -4.57 17.48 -10.16
C GLY A 232 -4.78 17.29 -11.66
N ALA A 233 -5.71 16.40 -12.05
CA ALA A 233 -6.03 16.14 -13.46
C ALA A 233 -6.65 17.36 -14.16
N TYR A 234 -7.51 18.10 -13.47
CA TYR A 234 -8.04 19.37 -13.95
C TYR A 234 -6.92 20.40 -14.19
N GLY A 235 -5.98 20.51 -13.24
CA GLY A 235 -4.81 21.39 -13.38
C GLY A 235 -3.95 21.06 -14.61
N LEU A 236 -3.74 19.78 -14.91
CA LEU A 236 -3.05 19.40 -16.15
C LEU A 236 -3.84 19.74 -17.41
N GLY A 237 -5.16 19.59 -17.40
CA GLY A 237 -6.01 19.92 -18.53
C GLY A 237 -5.95 21.40 -18.91
N GLU A 238 -5.88 22.29 -17.92
CA GLU A 238 -5.66 23.73 -18.15
C GLU A 238 -4.25 24.01 -18.69
N VAL A 239 -3.25 23.28 -18.18
CA VAL A 239 -1.84 23.46 -18.51
C VAL A 239 -1.49 22.99 -19.94
N ASP A 240 -1.97 21.82 -20.37
CA ASP A 240 -1.65 21.23 -21.68
C ASP A 240 -2.61 21.63 -22.80
N GLY A 241 -3.90 21.87 -22.48
CA GLY A 241 -4.94 21.98 -23.50
C GLY A 241 -5.03 23.33 -24.21
N SER A 242 -4.22 24.31 -23.80
CA SER A 242 -4.59 25.71 -24.00
C SER A 242 -3.43 26.62 -24.41
N SER A 243 -2.19 26.14 -24.40
CA SER A 243 -1.02 26.94 -24.73
C SER A 243 -0.92 27.21 -26.23
N LYS A 244 -0.62 28.47 -26.56
CA LYS A 244 -0.41 28.88 -27.95
C LYS A 244 1.09 29.11 -28.15
N ARG A 245 1.65 28.48 -29.18
CA ARG A 245 3.01 28.78 -29.64
C ARG A 245 3.00 30.18 -30.24
N ILE A 246 3.90 31.04 -29.78
CA ILE A 246 4.08 32.40 -30.27
C ILE A 246 5.54 32.65 -30.65
N ASP A 247 5.73 33.57 -31.58
CA ASP A 247 7.05 34.04 -31.98
C ASP A 247 7.54 35.10 -30.97
N LEU A 248 8.78 34.94 -30.54
CA LEU A 248 9.47 35.82 -29.60
C LEU A 248 10.49 36.67 -30.35
N THR A 249 10.60 37.94 -29.97
CA THR A 249 11.68 38.81 -30.44
C THR A 249 12.75 38.91 -29.36
N VAL A 250 13.95 38.40 -29.63
CA VAL A 250 15.10 38.52 -28.74
C VAL A 250 15.61 39.97 -28.78
N ILE A 251 15.69 40.62 -27.62
CA ILE A 251 16.19 42.00 -27.48
C ILE A 251 17.61 41.99 -26.90
N GLY A 252 17.93 40.99 -26.07
CA GLY A 252 19.27 40.82 -25.51
C GLY A 252 19.54 39.35 -25.21
N GLU A 253 20.75 38.91 -25.47
CA GLU A 253 21.22 37.54 -25.25
C GLU A 253 22.41 37.58 -24.30
N HIS A 254 22.33 36.81 -23.22
CA HIS A 254 23.38 36.71 -22.22
C HIS A 254 24.21 35.45 -22.46
N SER A 255 25.48 35.49 -22.06
CA SER A 255 26.45 34.41 -22.27
C SER A 255 26.14 33.11 -21.53
N ASP A 256 25.15 33.11 -20.62
CA ASP A 256 24.68 31.96 -19.86
C ASP A 256 23.50 31.22 -20.53
N GLY A 257 23.10 31.65 -21.74
CA GLY A 257 21.95 31.11 -22.47
C GLY A 257 20.60 31.70 -22.04
N SER A 258 20.59 32.69 -21.14
CA SER A 258 19.39 33.47 -20.84
C SER A 258 19.22 34.63 -21.82
N CYS A 259 17.98 34.89 -22.20
CA CYS A 259 17.60 35.91 -23.15
C CYS A 259 16.54 36.84 -22.56
N THR A 260 16.60 38.11 -22.92
CA THR A 260 15.48 39.04 -22.71
C THR A 260 14.68 39.10 -24.00
N VAL A 261 13.44 38.64 -23.94
CA VAL A 261 12.55 38.58 -25.10
C VAL A 261 11.38 39.53 -24.91
N ARG A 262 10.86 39.98 -26.05
CA ARG A 262 9.58 40.67 -26.13
C ARG A 262 8.59 39.81 -26.88
N TRP A 263 7.39 39.74 -26.33
CA TRP A 263 6.28 39.00 -26.91
C TRP A 263 4.98 39.79 -26.80
N GLU A 264 3.99 39.35 -27.56
CA GLU A 264 2.64 39.88 -27.52
C GLU A 264 1.71 38.79 -27.00
N ASP A 265 0.92 39.11 -25.97
CA ASP A 265 -0.08 38.20 -25.44
C ASP A 265 -1.16 37.96 -26.51
N PRO A 266 -1.39 36.70 -26.94
CA PRO A 266 -2.28 36.41 -28.06
C PRO A 266 -3.77 36.59 -27.73
N TRP A 267 -4.12 36.85 -26.47
CA TRP A 267 -5.50 37.08 -26.02
C TRP A 267 -5.79 38.54 -25.70
N THR A 268 -4.82 39.29 -25.16
CA THR A 268 -4.99 40.71 -24.80
C THR A 268 -4.37 41.66 -25.82
N GLY A 269 -3.42 41.19 -26.63
CA GLY A 269 -2.59 42.03 -27.51
C GLY A 269 -1.57 42.89 -26.77
N GLU A 270 -1.41 42.68 -25.46
CA GLU A 270 -0.48 43.44 -24.64
C GLU A 270 0.95 43.00 -24.91
N LYS A 271 1.88 43.96 -24.97
CA LYS A 271 3.30 43.69 -25.24
C LYS A 271 4.05 43.57 -23.94
N HIS A 272 4.71 42.44 -23.75
CA HIS A 272 5.48 42.14 -22.55
C HIS A 272 6.96 42.02 -22.88
N VAL A 273 7.80 42.31 -21.88
CA VAL A 273 9.25 42.13 -21.93
C VAL A 273 9.66 41.41 -20.67
N GLY A 274 10.48 40.37 -20.81
CA GLY A 274 10.86 39.54 -19.68
C GLY A 274 11.99 38.56 -20.00
N PRO A 275 12.52 37.91 -18.96
CA PRO A 275 13.54 36.88 -19.11
C PRO A 275 12.94 35.61 -19.73
N PHE A 276 13.72 34.92 -20.55
CA PHE A 276 13.39 33.67 -21.22
C PHE A 276 14.68 32.85 -21.44
N ARG A 277 14.56 31.53 -21.51
CA ARG A 277 15.70 30.66 -21.80
C ARG A 277 15.70 30.34 -23.30
N CYS A 278 16.68 30.85 -24.03
CA CYS A 278 16.76 30.61 -25.46
C CYS A 278 17.06 29.14 -25.76
N ASP A 279 16.52 28.65 -26.88
CA ASP A 279 16.86 27.33 -27.41
C ASP A 279 18.35 27.30 -27.81
N GLN A 280 19.10 26.30 -27.29
CA GLN A 280 20.53 26.14 -27.62
C GLN A 280 20.74 25.63 -29.05
N ASP A 281 19.73 25.02 -29.66
CA ASP A 281 19.75 24.49 -31.02
C ASP A 281 19.15 25.49 -32.05
N ARG A 282 19.03 26.77 -31.68
CA ARG A 282 18.47 27.83 -32.54
C ARG A 282 19.21 27.93 -33.87
N ASP A 283 18.45 27.86 -34.97
CA ASP A 283 18.97 28.04 -36.33
C ASP A 283 19.58 29.45 -36.47
N PRO A 284 20.88 29.58 -36.77
CA PRO A 284 21.56 30.86 -36.94
C PRO A 284 20.92 31.76 -38.02
N LEU A 285 20.18 31.16 -38.96
CA LEU A 285 19.52 31.87 -40.06
C LEU A 285 18.24 32.61 -39.63
N LEU A 286 17.66 32.29 -38.46
CA LEU A 286 16.42 32.92 -37.96
C LEU A 286 16.65 34.25 -37.22
N GLY A 287 17.89 34.70 -37.06
CA GLY A 287 18.23 36.02 -36.49
C GLY A 287 17.66 36.19 -35.08
N LEU A 288 17.12 37.37 -34.73
CA LEU A 288 16.57 37.73 -33.40
C LEU A 288 15.21 37.09 -33.07
N ARG A 289 14.81 35.99 -33.73
CA ARG A 289 13.53 35.32 -33.48
C ARG A 289 13.73 33.99 -32.77
N ASP A 290 12.89 33.75 -31.78
CA ASP A 290 12.77 32.48 -31.05
C ASP A 290 11.28 32.10 -30.93
N SER A 291 10.94 30.93 -30.39
CA SER A 291 9.55 30.52 -30.19
C SER A 291 9.32 29.98 -28.78
N GLY A 292 8.20 30.39 -28.18
CA GLY A 292 7.82 29.95 -26.84
C GLY A 292 6.31 29.72 -26.73
N PHE A 293 5.89 29.22 -25.58
CA PHE A 293 4.48 28.99 -25.27
C PHE A 293 4.03 29.97 -24.20
N VAL A 294 2.82 30.50 -24.35
CA VAL A 294 2.19 31.34 -23.32
C VAL A 294 1.02 30.59 -22.69
N VAL A 295 0.93 30.67 -21.36
CA VAL A 295 -0.17 30.09 -20.58
C VAL A 295 -1.45 30.85 -20.83
N SER A 296 -2.53 30.15 -21.20
CA SER A 296 -3.79 30.81 -21.59
C SER A 296 -4.79 31.03 -20.46
N SER A 297 -4.66 30.30 -19.35
CA SER A 297 -5.68 30.23 -18.30
C SER A 297 -5.07 30.06 -16.92
N GLY A 298 -5.84 30.42 -15.89
CA GLY A 298 -5.42 30.28 -14.49
C GLY A 298 -4.58 31.46 -13.98
N PRO A 299 -4.01 31.33 -12.76
CA PRO A 299 -3.27 32.40 -12.10
C PRO A 299 -1.96 32.79 -12.79
N HIS A 300 -1.45 31.94 -13.69
CA HIS A 300 -0.23 32.15 -14.47
C HIS A 300 -0.50 32.60 -15.91
N ARG A 301 -1.73 33.02 -16.22
CA ARG A 301 -2.09 33.46 -17.58
C ARG A 301 -1.17 34.60 -18.05
N GLY A 302 -0.65 34.47 -19.26
CA GLY A 302 0.28 35.44 -19.86
C GLY A 302 1.76 35.16 -19.56
N GLU A 303 2.07 34.22 -18.66
CA GLU A 303 3.45 33.79 -18.41
C GLU A 303 3.99 32.96 -19.58
N LEU A 304 5.26 33.20 -19.90
CA LEU A 304 5.99 32.58 -21.00
C LEU A 304 6.80 31.39 -20.48
N TYR A 305 6.82 30.28 -21.22
CA TYR A 305 7.61 29.09 -20.91
C TYR A 305 8.12 28.40 -22.18
N SER A 306 9.21 27.63 -22.07
CA SER A 306 9.78 26.83 -23.17
C SER A 306 9.27 25.39 -23.14
N ALA A 307 9.40 24.67 -24.26
CA ALA A 307 9.03 23.24 -24.31
C ALA A 307 9.83 22.38 -23.33
N GLU A 308 11.09 22.76 -23.06
CA GLU A 308 11.99 22.05 -22.16
C GLU A 308 11.70 22.32 -20.68
N GLU A 309 11.35 23.57 -20.35
CA GLU A 309 11.05 23.99 -18.98
C GLU A 309 9.66 23.53 -18.53
N GLY A 310 8.75 23.33 -19.49
CA GLY A 310 7.38 22.93 -19.23
C GLY A 310 6.55 24.08 -18.64
N ALA A 311 5.24 23.91 -18.68
CA ALA A 311 4.33 24.97 -18.25
C ALA A 311 4.35 25.16 -16.72
N PRO A 312 4.28 26.42 -16.24
CA PRO A 312 4.24 26.70 -14.82
C PRO A 312 3.01 26.05 -14.17
N GLY A 313 3.21 25.40 -13.04
CA GLY A 313 2.17 24.66 -12.32
C GLY A 313 1.99 23.19 -12.75
N ARG A 314 2.64 22.72 -13.83
CA ARG A 314 2.59 21.32 -14.27
C ARG A 314 3.08 20.35 -13.20
N ALA A 315 4.26 20.60 -12.64
CA ALA A 315 4.84 19.76 -11.58
C ALA A 315 3.92 19.65 -10.34
N ARG A 316 3.22 20.73 -10.00
CA ARG A 316 2.24 20.74 -8.90
C ARG A 316 1.00 19.90 -9.24
N ALA A 317 0.50 19.99 -10.46
CA ALA A 317 -0.62 19.19 -10.94
C ALA A 317 -0.27 17.68 -10.97
N ASP A 318 0.93 17.33 -11.47
CA ASP A 318 1.46 15.97 -11.45
C ASP A 318 1.62 15.44 -10.02
N ALA A 319 2.17 16.23 -9.11
CA ALA A 319 2.30 15.86 -7.71
C ALA A 319 0.93 15.60 -7.03
N LEU A 320 -0.09 16.42 -7.32
CA LEU A 320 -1.45 16.25 -6.81
C LEU A 320 -2.12 15.00 -7.39
N MET A 321 -1.93 14.70 -8.67
CA MET A 321 -2.40 13.45 -9.26
C MET A 321 -1.72 12.22 -8.65
N VAL A 322 -0.40 12.24 -8.49
CA VAL A 322 0.32 11.13 -7.85
C VAL A 322 -0.16 10.95 -6.41
N ALA A 323 -0.29 12.04 -5.64
CA ALA A 323 -0.78 11.99 -4.26
C ALA A 323 -2.23 11.46 -4.16
N GLY A 324 -3.13 11.96 -5.01
CA GLY A 324 -4.53 11.53 -5.04
C GLY A 324 -4.71 10.09 -5.51
N GLY A 325 -3.98 9.70 -6.56
CA GLY A 325 -4.01 8.36 -7.13
C GLY A 325 -3.51 7.32 -6.14
N VAL A 326 -2.39 7.60 -5.47
CA VAL A 326 -1.83 6.65 -4.51
C VAL A 326 -2.56 6.66 -3.18
N GLY A 327 -2.99 7.82 -2.68
CA GLY A 327 -3.87 7.89 -1.51
C GLY A 327 -5.16 7.09 -1.72
N GLY A 328 -5.72 7.17 -2.93
CA GLY A 328 -6.87 6.40 -3.37
C GLY A 328 -6.59 4.89 -3.39
N ALA A 329 -5.48 4.49 -4.01
CA ALA A 329 -5.05 3.09 -4.05
C ALA A 329 -4.79 2.52 -2.64
N ALA A 330 -4.19 3.28 -1.74
CA ALA A 330 -3.96 2.89 -0.35
C ALA A 330 -5.28 2.70 0.41
N CYS A 331 -6.21 3.66 0.30
CA CYS A 331 -7.54 3.57 0.90
C CYS A 331 -8.34 2.40 0.33
N LEU A 332 -8.22 2.13 -0.97
CA LEU A 332 -8.84 0.99 -1.63
C LEU A 332 -8.20 -0.33 -1.22
N LEU A 333 -6.88 -0.43 -1.05
CA LEU A 333 -6.22 -1.65 -0.60
C LEU A 333 -6.59 -1.96 0.86
N VAL A 334 -6.52 -0.97 1.75
CA VAL A 334 -6.98 -1.11 3.14
C VAL A 334 -8.48 -1.43 3.18
N GLY A 335 -9.26 -0.81 2.29
CA GLY A 335 -10.69 -1.04 2.12
C GLY A 335 -11.00 -2.44 1.58
N CYS A 336 -10.28 -2.95 0.60
CA CYS A 336 -10.47 -4.25 -0.01
C CYS A 336 -10.07 -5.37 0.96
N VAL A 337 -8.93 -5.24 1.64
CA VAL A 337 -8.52 -6.16 2.70
C VAL A 337 -9.59 -6.25 3.80
N ARG A 338 -10.26 -5.13 4.12
CA ARG A 338 -11.25 -5.05 5.22
C ARG A 338 -12.70 -5.29 4.81
N ARG A 339 -13.09 -4.96 3.57
CA ARG A 339 -14.42 -5.19 2.96
C ARG A 339 -14.57 -6.64 2.56
N TYR A 340 -13.48 -7.29 2.15
CA TYR A 340 -13.49 -8.74 2.06
C TYR A 340 -13.80 -9.34 3.44
N GLN A 341 -13.06 -9.01 4.51
CA GLN A 341 -13.31 -9.54 5.87
C GLN A 341 -14.74 -9.34 6.44
N LEU A 342 -15.58 -8.49 5.85
CA LEU A 342 -16.94 -8.17 6.32
C LEU A 342 -18.08 -8.63 5.38
N ALA A 343 -17.79 -9.22 4.22
CA ALA A 343 -18.82 -9.69 3.28
C ALA A 343 -19.29 -11.15 3.51
N VAL A 344 -19.02 -11.70 4.70
CA VAL A 344 -19.65 -12.91 5.27
C VAL A 344 -19.99 -12.64 6.73
#